data_AF-A0A2S7TK22-F1
#
_entry.id   AF-A0A2S7TK22-F1
#
_cell.length_a   1.000
_cell.length_b   1.000
_cell.length_c   1.000
_cell.angle_alpha   90.00
_cell.angle_beta   90.00
_cell.angle_gamma   90.00
#
_symmetry.space_group_name_H-M   'P 1'
#
loop_
_entity.id
_entity.type
_entity.pdbx_description
1 polymer ?
#
loop_
_entity_poly.entity_id
_entity_poly.type
_entity_poly.pdbx_seq_one_letter_code
_entity_poly.pdbx_strand_id
1 'polypeptide(L)'
;MKYSITLFLLFVNLICFSQSIKETELIGKWRVEKIVGNIPKMPKKDQQQKMDLLIKAFKNSTFEFKSNHIFNLNINFPELRNIMNNTHWKFKSESYIMIQEKKYKDENKDKYELMGIKVLRKEGGVFFTMTESPFVLKMKKN
;
A
#
# COMPACT_ATOMS: atom_id res chain seq x y z
N MET A 1 -13.33 43.31 -42.95
CA MET A 1 -13.57 42.06 -42.19
C MET A 1 -12.25 41.28 -42.23
N LYS A 2 -11.73 40.61 -41.22
CA LYS A 2 -12.06 40.37 -39.81
C LYS A 2 -10.78 39.71 -39.27
N TYR A 3 -10.32 40.14 -38.10
CA TYR A 3 -9.48 39.44 -37.12
C TYR A 3 -8.49 38.36 -37.60
N SER A 4 -7.19 38.61 -37.42
CA SER A 4 -6.21 37.53 -37.22
C SER A 4 -5.32 37.85 -36.02
N ILE A 5 -5.98 38.15 -34.89
CA ILE A 5 -5.37 38.04 -33.56
C ILE A 5 -5.84 36.69 -33.01
N THR A 6 -4.91 35.99 -32.34
CA THR A 6 -5.12 34.82 -31.46
C THR A 6 -5.04 33.43 -32.11
N LEU A 7 -3.90 32.76 -31.94
CA LEU A 7 -3.88 31.47 -31.22
C LEU A 7 -2.48 31.15 -30.67
N PHE A 8 -2.04 31.99 -29.72
CA PHE A 8 -1.19 31.54 -28.63
C PHE A 8 -2.09 30.71 -27.68
N LEU A 9 -1.54 29.66 -27.07
CA LEU A 9 -2.21 28.57 -26.34
C LEU A 9 -2.82 27.49 -27.24
N LEU A 10 -2.25 26.29 -27.20
CA LEU A 10 -3.00 25.12 -26.70
C LEU A 10 -2.05 23.99 -26.26
N PHE A 11 -1.94 23.85 -24.93
CA PHE A 11 -1.77 22.63 -24.13
C PHE A 11 -0.40 21.93 -24.10
N VAL A 12 0.41 22.41 -23.14
CA VAL A 12 0.86 21.62 -21.96
C VAL A 12 0.57 20.12 -22.10
N ASN A 13 1.50 19.38 -22.71
CA ASN A 13 1.52 17.93 -22.60
C ASN A 13 1.88 17.56 -21.15
N LEU A 14 0.82 17.43 -20.36
CA LEU A 14 0.62 16.49 -19.27
C LEU A 14 1.87 15.70 -18.89
N ILE A 15 2.68 16.27 -18.00
CA ILE A 15 3.59 15.45 -17.22
C ILE A 15 2.72 14.71 -16.21
N CYS A 16 2.25 13.53 -16.61
CA CYS A 16 1.55 12.61 -15.73
C CYS A 16 2.59 12.01 -14.77
N PHE A 17 3.01 12.81 -13.78
CA PHE A 17 3.82 12.32 -12.68
C PHE A 17 2.97 11.36 -11.86
N SER A 18 3.11 10.05 -12.13
CA SER A 18 2.91 9.06 -11.07
C SER A 18 3.98 9.34 -10.02
N GLN A 19 3.68 10.21 -9.07
CA GLN A 19 4.65 10.60 -8.03
C GLN A 19 4.91 9.39 -7.16
N SER A 20 6.10 8.80 -7.32
CA SER A 20 6.60 7.78 -6.41
C SER A 20 6.71 8.36 -5.00
N ILE A 21 6.34 7.56 -4.00
CA ILE A 21 6.43 7.98 -2.61
C ILE A 21 7.91 7.90 -2.20
N LYS A 22 8.46 9.01 -1.72
CA LYS A 22 9.81 8.99 -1.17
C LYS A 22 9.83 8.23 0.14
N GLU A 23 10.98 7.67 0.48
CA GLU A 23 11.15 6.92 1.72
C GLU A 23 10.79 7.72 2.97
N THR A 24 11.26 8.96 3.05
CA THR A 24 10.95 9.89 4.15
C THR A 24 9.46 10.17 4.28
N GLU A 25 8.72 10.11 3.19
CA GLU A 25 7.27 10.31 3.19
C GLU A 25 6.52 9.06 3.63
N LEU A 26 7.06 7.86 3.38
CA LEU A 26 6.51 6.59 3.82
C LEU A 26 6.64 6.41 5.33
N ILE A 27 7.76 6.83 5.93
CA ILE A 27 8.02 6.69 7.36
C ILE A 27 6.89 7.35 8.18
N GLY A 28 6.32 6.59 9.12
CA GLY A 28 5.21 7.01 9.96
C GLY A 28 4.16 5.92 10.16
N LYS A 29 3.05 6.31 10.80
CA LYS A 29 1.89 5.42 11.03
C LYS A 29 0.79 5.72 10.03
N TRP A 30 0.27 4.67 9.41
CA TRP A 30 -0.77 4.73 8.41
C TRP A 30 -1.96 3.89 8.84
N ARG A 31 -3.12 4.52 8.99
CA ARG A 31 -4.36 3.80 9.24
C ARG A 31 -5.13 3.59 7.95
N VAL A 32 -5.88 2.49 7.89
CA VAL A 32 -6.82 2.26 6.79
C VAL A 32 -8.00 3.22 6.97
N GLU A 33 -8.22 4.10 5.99
CA GLU A 33 -9.39 4.97 5.94
C GLU A 33 -10.58 4.21 5.34
N LYS A 34 -10.35 3.51 4.23
CA LYS A 34 -11.35 2.66 3.58
C LYS A 34 -10.69 1.60 2.71
N ILE A 35 -11.41 0.49 2.50
CA ILE A 35 -11.06 -0.50 1.49
C ILE A 35 -11.82 -0.14 0.21
N VAL A 36 -11.12 -0.10 -0.92
CA VAL A 36 -11.67 0.28 -2.23
C VAL A 36 -11.53 -0.85 -3.24
N GLY A 37 -12.34 -0.79 -4.30
CA GLY A 37 -12.37 -1.79 -5.36
C GLY A 37 -13.41 -2.89 -5.13
N ASN A 38 -13.52 -3.76 -6.13
CA ASN A 38 -14.44 -4.90 -6.09
C ASN A 38 -13.80 -6.05 -5.33
N ILE A 39 -14.28 -6.29 -4.11
CA ILE A 39 -13.88 -7.46 -3.33
C ILE A 39 -14.65 -8.67 -3.89
N PRO A 40 -13.96 -9.73 -4.34
CA PRO A 40 -14.63 -10.91 -4.88
C PRO A 40 -15.47 -11.60 -3.81
N LYS A 41 -16.68 -12.03 -4.19
CA LYS A 41 -17.47 -12.93 -3.36
C LYS A 41 -16.87 -14.33 -3.43
N MET A 42 -16.76 -14.98 -2.28
CA MET A 42 -16.26 -16.34 -2.20
C MET A 42 -17.38 -17.35 -2.48
N PRO A 43 -17.10 -18.43 -3.21
CA PRO A 43 -18.11 -19.40 -3.62
C PRO A 43 -18.67 -20.21 -2.45
N LYS A 44 -17.89 -20.40 -1.38
CA LYS A 44 -18.29 -21.15 -0.17
C LYS A 44 -18.58 -20.20 0.98
N LYS A 45 -19.63 -20.48 1.75
CA LYS A 45 -20.05 -19.66 2.92
C LYS A 45 -18.92 -19.48 3.95
N ASP A 46 -18.21 -20.55 4.28
CA ASP A 46 -17.12 -20.49 5.27
C ASP A 46 -15.92 -19.65 4.78
N GLN A 47 -15.65 -19.68 3.47
CA GLN A 47 -14.63 -18.84 2.85
C GLN A 47 -15.06 -17.37 2.86
N GLN A 48 -16.35 -17.09 2.62
CA GLN A 48 -16.89 -15.74 2.71
C GLN A 48 -16.80 -15.19 4.13
N GLN A 49 -17.12 -15.99 5.15
CA GLN A 49 -16.98 -15.58 6.55
C GLN A 49 -15.53 -15.24 6.92
N LYS A 50 -14.55 -16.04 6.47
CA LYS A 50 -13.12 -15.72 6.66
C LYS A 50 -12.73 -14.42 5.95
N MET A 51 -13.22 -14.21 4.73
CA MET A 51 -13.00 -12.98 3.98
C MET A 51 -13.58 -11.76 4.71
N ASP A 52 -14.81 -11.86 5.24
CA ASP A 52 -15.46 -10.79 5.99
C ASP A 52 -14.72 -10.44 7.28
N LEU A 53 -14.21 -11.45 8.00
CA LEU A 53 -13.36 -11.25 9.18
C LEU A 53 -12.05 -10.54 8.81
N LEU A 54 -11.42 -10.94 7.71
CA LEU A 54 -10.18 -10.33 7.23
C LEU A 54 -10.39 -8.86 6.82
N ILE A 55 -11.48 -8.58 6.09
CA ILE A 55 -11.91 -7.21 5.74
C ILE A 55 -12.07 -6.37 7.01
N LYS A 56 -12.77 -6.90 8.02
CA LYS A 56 -12.98 -6.21 9.30
C LYS A 56 -11.66 -5.95 10.03
N ALA A 57 -10.71 -6.90 9.98
CA ALA A 57 -9.41 -6.76 10.59
C ALA A 57 -8.59 -5.66 9.92
N PHE A 58 -8.53 -5.62 8.58
CA PHE A 58 -7.81 -4.58 7.84
C PHE A 58 -8.43 -3.19 7.98
N LYS A 59 -9.77 -3.07 8.04
CA LYS A 59 -10.42 -1.77 8.28
C LYS A 59 -9.95 -1.09 9.57
N ASN A 60 -9.53 -1.88 10.57
CA ASN A 60 -9.06 -1.38 11.85
C ASN A 60 -7.53 -1.46 12.00
N SER A 61 -6.80 -1.82 10.94
CA SER A 61 -5.36 -2.02 11.03
C SER A 61 -4.57 -0.73 10.87
N THR A 62 -3.36 -0.75 11.41
CA THR A 62 -2.37 0.32 11.24
C THR A 62 -1.05 -0.27 10.78
N PHE A 63 -0.44 0.37 9.79
CA PHE A 63 0.86 0.05 9.22
C PHE A 63 1.85 1.09 9.71
N GLU A 64 2.91 0.67 10.40
CA GLU A 64 3.95 1.57 10.88
C GLU A 64 5.29 1.26 10.20
N PHE A 65 5.80 2.25 9.46
CA PHE A 65 7.13 2.21 8.85
C PHE A 65 8.06 3.08 9.69
N LYS A 66 8.98 2.47 10.42
CA LYS A 66 9.96 3.22 11.23
C LYS A 66 11.18 3.60 10.41
N SER A 67 11.83 4.70 10.75
CA SER A 67 13.06 5.19 10.09
C SER A 67 14.25 4.24 10.21
N ASN A 68 14.23 3.33 11.18
CA ASN A 68 15.21 2.25 11.32
C ASN A 68 14.78 0.98 10.58
N HIS A 69 13.89 1.12 9.58
CA HIS A 69 13.36 0.06 8.73
C HIS A 69 12.58 -1.05 9.44
N ILE A 70 12.24 -0.88 10.72
CA ILE A 70 11.30 -1.80 11.40
C ILE A 70 9.89 -1.56 10.85
N PHE A 71 9.19 -2.65 10.54
CA PHE A 71 7.78 -2.63 10.15
C PHE A 71 6.92 -3.22 11.26
N ASN A 72 5.81 -2.56 11.59
CA ASN A 72 4.80 -3.13 12.47
C ASN A 72 3.42 -3.08 11.81
N LEU A 73 2.76 -4.23 11.75
CA LEU A 73 1.34 -4.33 11.39
C LEU A 73 0.52 -4.55 12.66
N ASN A 74 -0.19 -3.52 13.10
CA ASN A 74 -1.19 -3.68 14.14
C ASN A 74 -2.51 -4.13 13.50
N ILE A 75 -2.83 -5.41 13.62
CA ILE A 75 -4.05 -6.00 13.09
C ILE A 75 -4.67 -6.96 14.12
N ASN A 76 -6.00 -6.98 14.18
CA ASN A 76 -6.74 -7.94 14.98
C ASN A 76 -7.06 -9.20 14.16
N PHE A 77 -6.00 -9.90 13.73
CA PHE A 77 -6.09 -11.16 12.99
C PHE A 77 -4.90 -12.04 13.40
N PRO A 78 -5.13 -13.08 14.25
CA PRO A 78 -4.04 -13.84 14.89
C PRO A 78 -3.04 -14.45 13.90
N GLU A 79 -3.51 -14.98 12.77
CA GLU A 79 -2.65 -15.62 11.78
C GLU A 79 -1.62 -14.63 11.20
N LEU A 80 -2.05 -13.39 10.92
CA LEU A 80 -1.15 -12.34 10.41
C LEU A 80 -0.28 -11.75 11.52
N ARG A 81 -0.81 -11.57 12.73
CA ARG A 81 -0.04 -11.01 13.84
C ARG A 81 1.23 -11.81 14.12
N ASN A 82 1.12 -13.14 14.10
CA ASN A 82 2.26 -14.01 14.42
C ASN A 82 3.34 -13.94 13.34
N ILE A 83 2.96 -13.86 12.07
CA ILE A 83 3.88 -13.80 10.92
C ILE A 83 4.57 -12.43 10.83
N MET A 84 3.85 -11.36 11.20
CA MET A 84 4.36 -9.99 11.07
C MET A 84 5.18 -9.50 12.27
N ASN A 85 5.44 -10.37 13.25
CA ASN A 85 6.31 -10.07 14.37
C ASN A 85 7.77 -9.91 13.92
N ASN A 86 8.44 -8.87 14.41
CA ASN A 86 9.86 -8.62 14.15
C ASN A 86 10.21 -8.58 12.64
N THR A 87 9.44 -7.81 11.89
CA THR A 87 9.61 -7.64 10.45
C THR A 87 10.33 -6.33 10.12
N HIS A 88 10.93 -6.31 8.94
CA HIS A 88 11.71 -5.21 8.39
C HIS A 88 11.16 -4.86 7.01
N TRP A 89 11.17 -3.58 6.65
CA TRP A 89 10.74 -3.11 5.33
C TRP A 89 11.90 -2.52 4.53
N LYS A 90 11.85 -2.66 3.22
CA LYS A 90 12.78 -1.99 2.28
C LYS A 90 12.09 -1.70 0.96
N PHE A 91 12.51 -0.65 0.26
CA PHE A 91 12.09 -0.44 -1.11
C PHE A 91 12.78 -1.44 -2.03
N LYS A 92 12.00 -2.17 -2.82
CA LYS A 92 12.50 -2.97 -3.95
C LYS A 92 12.48 -2.16 -5.24
N SER A 93 11.54 -1.23 -5.35
CA SER A 93 11.42 -0.23 -6.41
C SER A 93 10.65 0.98 -5.88
N GLU A 94 10.54 2.04 -6.69
CA GLU A 94 9.88 3.31 -6.31
C GLU A 94 8.47 3.19 -5.72
N SER A 95 7.73 2.15 -6.06
CA SER A 95 6.35 1.93 -5.61
C SER A 95 6.15 0.58 -4.93
N TYR A 96 7.22 -0.16 -4.64
CA TYR A 96 7.14 -1.50 -4.06
C TYR A 96 7.98 -1.59 -2.81
N ILE A 97 7.31 -1.90 -1.70
CA ILE A 97 7.93 -2.15 -0.41
C ILE A 97 7.88 -3.65 -0.16
N MET A 98 9.03 -4.24 0.09
CA MET A 98 9.16 -5.63 0.53
C MET A 98 9.20 -5.65 2.05
N ILE A 99 8.38 -6.50 2.66
CA ILE A 99 8.42 -6.84 4.08
C ILE A 99 9.03 -8.23 4.22
N GLN A 100 9.99 -8.37 5.13
CA GLN A 100 10.71 -9.61 5.39
C GLN A 100 10.99 -9.79 6.88
N GLU A 101 11.31 -11.00 7.31
CA GLU A 101 11.80 -11.23 8.68
C GLU A 101 13.11 -10.46 8.90
N LYS A 102 13.29 -9.88 10.10
CA LYS A 102 14.49 -9.10 10.44
C LYS A 102 15.80 -9.86 10.27
N LYS A 103 15.80 -11.19 10.45
CA LYS A 103 17.00 -12.04 10.28
C LYS A 103 17.53 -12.05 8.84
N TYR A 104 16.70 -11.69 7.86
CA TYR A 104 17.06 -11.62 6.44
C TYR A 104 17.23 -10.17 5.94
N LYS A 105 17.42 -9.19 6.85
CA LYS A 105 17.48 -7.77 6.49
C LYS A 105 18.49 -7.47 5.36
N ASP A 106 19.65 -8.12 5.39
CA ASP A 106 20.78 -7.91 4.47
C ASP A 106 20.71 -8.82 3.23
N GLU A 107 19.73 -9.71 3.14
CA GLU A 107 19.56 -10.61 1.99
C GLU A 107 18.66 -9.96 0.94
N ASN A 108 19.19 -9.77 -0.27
CA ASN A 108 18.45 -9.26 -1.43
C ASN A 108 17.92 -10.40 -2.29
N LYS A 109 17.16 -11.31 -1.66
CA LYS A 109 16.56 -12.45 -2.36
C LYS A 109 15.07 -12.49 -2.12
N ASP A 110 14.31 -12.53 -3.20
CA ASP A 110 12.84 -12.56 -3.21
C ASP A 110 12.26 -13.74 -2.40
N LYS A 111 13.04 -14.79 -2.19
CA LYS A 111 12.63 -15.98 -1.41
C LYS A 111 12.35 -15.72 0.08
N TYR A 112 12.68 -14.54 0.61
CA TYR A 112 12.44 -14.19 2.02
C TYR A 112 11.37 -13.11 2.20
N GLU A 113 10.66 -12.78 1.13
CA GLU A 113 9.55 -11.84 1.17
C GLU A 113 8.34 -12.49 1.88
N LEU A 114 7.92 -11.85 2.98
CA LEU A 114 6.70 -12.21 3.70
C LEU A 114 5.47 -11.51 3.13
N MET A 115 5.66 -10.25 2.71
CA MET A 115 4.58 -9.42 2.20
C MET A 115 5.13 -8.34 1.27
N GLY A 116 4.50 -8.18 0.11
CA GLY A 116 4.75 -7.08 -0.79
C GLY A 116 3.68 -6.00 -0.67
N ILE A 117 4.08 -4.74 -0.51
CA ILE A 117 3.16 -3.60 -0.48
C ILE A 117 3.46 -2.69 -1.66
N LYS A 118 2.52 -2.63 -2.61
CA LYS A 118 2.52 -1.63 -3.68
C LYS A 118 1.88 -0.34 -3.18
N VAL A 119 2.60 0.77 -3.28
CA VAL A 119 2.12 2.10 -2.88
C VAL A 119 1.82 2.94 -4.12
N LEU A 120 0.63 3.51 -4.14
CA LEU A 120 0.18 4.35 -5.23
C LEU A 120 -0.33 5.69 -4.68
N ARG A 121 0.21 6.79 -5.17
CA ARG A 121 -0.28 8.15 -4.90
C ARG A 121 -1.08 8.62 -6.11
N LYS A 122 -2.32 9.05 -5.88
CA LYS A 122 -3.20 9.64 -6.89
C LYS A 122 -3.96 10.81 -6.26
N GLU A 123 -4.59 11.64 -7.10
CA GLU A 123 -5.55 12.64 -6.63
C GLU A 123 -6.60 11.96 -5.74
N GLY A 124 -6.66 12.36 -4.47
CA GLY A 124 -7.55 11.78 -3.48
C GLY A 124 -6.89 10.90 -2.40
N GLY A 125 -5.59 10.57 -2.48
CA GLY A 125 -4.85 10.01 -1.35
C GLY A 125 -3.75 8.99 -1.70
N VAL A 126 -3.30 8.27 -0.67
CA VAL A 126 -2.32 7.18 -0.78
C VAL A 126 -3.04 5.84 -0.68
N PHE A 127 -2.66 4.89 -1.52
CA PHE A 127 -3.27 3.57 -1.60
C PHE A 127 -2.23 2.48 -1.46
N PHE A 128 -2.47 1.52 -0.58
CA PHE A 128 -1.64 0.32 -0.42
C PHE A 128 -2.36 -0.87 -1.02
N THR A 129 -1.66 -1.66 -1.82
CA THR A 129 -2.13 -2.95 -2.33
C THR A 129 -1.13 -4.02 -1.90
N MET A 130 -1.60 -5.05 -1.21
CA MET A 130 -0.75 -6.15 -0.76
C MET A 130 -0.74 -7.25 -1.83
N THR A 131 0.41 -7.90 -2.07
CA THR A 131 0.48 -9.00 -3.04
C THR A 131 -0.27 -10.26 -2.59
N GLU A 132 -0.54 -10.37 -1.30
CA GLU A 132 -1.15 -11.52 -0.63
C GLU A 132 -2.67 -11.37 -0.48
N SER A 133 -3.24 -10.23 -0.91
CA SER A 133 -4.67 -9.98 -0.78
C SER A 133 -5.21 -9.20 -1.97
N PRO A 134 -6.51 -9.34 -2.30
CA PRO A 134 -7.15 -8.53 -3.33
C PRO A 134 -7.46 -7.10 -2.87
N PHE A 135 -7.08 -6.70 -1.65
CA PHE A 135 -7.50 -5.42 -1.09
C PHE A 135 -6.66 -4.25 -1.60
N VAL A 136 -7.37 -3.19 -1.98
CA VAL A 136 -6.78 -1.87 -2.16
C VAL A 136 -7.20 -1.03 -0.96
N LEU A 137 -6.23 -0.66 -0.13
CA LEU A 137 -6.43 0.08 1.11
C LEU A 137 -6.15 1.55 0.85
N LYS A 138 -7.15 2.42 0.98
CA LYS A 138 -6.91 3.85 1.04
C LYS A 138 -6.38 4.19 2.43
N MET A 139 -5.23 4.82 2.47
CA MET A 139 -4.47 5.08 3.69
C MET A 139 -4.57 6.55 4.09
N LYS A 140 -4.59 6.77 5.40
CA LYS A 140 -4.40 8.09 6.01
C LYS A 140 -3.19 8.03 6.94
N LYS A 141 -2.24 8.95 6.72
CA LYS A 141 -1.11 9.12 7.63
C LYS A 141 -1.61 9.78 8.92
N ASN A 142 -1.22 9.23 10.06
CA ASN A 142 -1.46 9.82 11.38
C ASN A 142 -0.31 10.74 11.78
#